data_AF-A0A418KIY5-F1
#
_entry.id   AF-A0A418KIY5-F1
#
_cell.length_a   1.000
_cell.length_b   1.000
_cell.length_c   1.000
_cell.angle_alpha   90.00
_cell.angle_beta   90.00
_cell.angle_gamma   90.00
#
_symmetry.space_group_name_H-M   'P 1'
#
loop_
_entity.id
_entity.type
_entity.pdbx_description
1 polymer ?
#
loop_
_entity_poly.entity_id
_entity_poly.type
_entity_poly.pdbx_seq_one_letter_code
_entity_poly.pdbx_strand_id
1 'polypeptide(L)'
;MVVGLPLLGWAGVNALTGGDTGDDSGATDGGVRTDAAAETSRGAETPGSFELAQAARDAVGACADRLAAGDAYVRSAGVGIGHWAEHVQARTDMLNGTVAQEEMRAIWKRTRLAGPDDVAQATAALQAYEALPACEGLTSLEGAPDNVVEQAAACLERETAMTAAVAASTAGLQDWANHLNAMAAHADGEMTAAAAQDLWVAAWEAAPVNIGAYDDARAVLDTAPACE
;
A
#
# COMPACT_ATOMS: atom_id res chain seq x y z
N MET A 1 13.58 24.29 -1.59
CA MET A 1 12.64 24.55 -0.48
C MET A 1 11.58 23.46 -0.58
N VAL A 2 11.77 22.36 0.14
CA VAL A 2 10.86 21.20 0.07
C VAL A 2 9.71 21.50 1.01
N VAL A 3 8.56 21.83 0.45
CA VAL A 3 7.32 21.99 1.22
C VAL A 3 6.77 20.58 1.44
N GLY A 4 6.97 20.05 2.65
CA GLY A 4 6.34 18.81 3.08
C GLY A 4 4.83 19.03 3.20
N LEU A 5 4.06 18.28 2.41
CA LEU A 5 2.63 18.15 2.59
C LEU A 5 2.38 17.20 3.77
N PRO A 6 1.58 17.58 4.77
CA PRO A 6 1.24 16.70 5.87
C PRO A 6 0.32 15.59 5.36
N LEU A 7 0.72 14.34 5.61
CA LEU A 7 -0.15 13.17 5.53
C LEU A 7 -1.25 13.36 6.58
N LEU A 8 -2.43 13.82 6.14
CA LEU A 8 -3.64 13.75 6.95
C LEU A 8 -4.00 12.27 7.07
N GLY A 9 -3.58 11.69 8.21
CA GLY A 9 -3.96 10.35 8.62
C GLY A 9 -5.48 10.24 8.67
N TRP A 10 -6.00 9.23 7.97
CA TRP A 10 -7.39 8.87 8.01
C TRP A 10 -7.66 8.25 9.39
N ALA A 11 -8.29 9.01 10.27
CA ALA A 11 -8.76 8.50 11.55
C ALA A 11 -9.93 7.54 11.29
N GLY A 12 -9.63 6.24 11.29
CA GLY A 12 -10.62 5.18 11.36
C GLY A 12 -11.48 5.35 12.62
N VAL A 13 -12.79 5.28 12.44
CA VAL A 13 -13.78 5.28 13.50
C VAL A 13 -13.61 3.98 14.31
N ASN A 14 -12.90 4.05 15.43
CA ASN A 14 -12.75 2.95 16.38
C ASN A 14 -14.00 2.81 17.25
N ALA A 15 -14.72 1.71 17.10
CA ALA A 15 -15.76 1.29 18.03
C ALA A 15 -15.11 0.62 19.25
N LEU A 16 -15.12 1.36 20.38
CA LEU A 16 -14.79 0.92 21.72
C LEU A 16 -15.82 -0.09 22.24
N THR A 17 -15.38 -1.27 22.71
CA THR A 17 -15.95 -1.94 23.88
C THR A 17 -14.98 -2.96 24.49
N GLY A 18 -14.67 -2.78 25.77
CA GLY A 18 -14.68 -3.87 26.76
C GLY A 18 -13.34 -4.35 27.33
N GLY A 19 -13.18 -4.23 28.66
CA GLY A 19 -12.34 -5.13 29.44
C GLY A 19 -11.50 -4.47 30.53
N ASP A 20 -12.12 -4.22 31.68
CA ASP A 20 -11.51 -3.79 32.96
C ASP A 20 -10.89 -4.97 33.74
N THR A 21 -10.16 -4.67 34.82
CA THR A 21 -9.53 -5.50 35.87
C THR A 21 -8.11 -5.99 35.59
N GLY A 22 -7.10 -5.84 36.46
CA GLY A 22 -6.99 -5.27 37.81
C GLY A 22 -5.62 -5.66 38.41
N ASP A 23 -5.12 -4.85 39.35
CA ASP A 23 -4.31 -5.22 40.54
C ASP A 23 -2.98 -6.02 40.39
N ASP A 24 -1.95 -5.91 41.23
CA ASP A 24 -1.65 -5.14 42.43
C ASP A 24 -0.11 -5.17 42.62
N SER A 25 0.40 -4.31 43.50
CA SER A 25 1.81 -4.16 43.85
C SER A 25 2.32 -5.32 44.73
N GLY A 26 3.59 -5.70 44.53
CA GLY A 26 4.30 -6.61 45.43
C GLY A 26 5.79 -6.29 45.50
N ALA A 27 6.17 -5.48 46.49
CA ALA A 27 7.56 -5.29 46.88
C ALA A 27 8.02 -6.45 47.77
N THR A 28 9.16 -7.08 47.43
CA THR A 28 9.93 -7.89 48.38
C THR A 28 11.42 -7.61 48.23
N ASP A 29 12.01 -7.33 49.38
CA ASP A 29 13.39 -7.04 49.69
C ASP A 29 14.22 -8.34 49.86
N GLY A 30 15.54 -8.22 49.70
CA GLY A 30 16.53 -9.10 50.31
C GLY A 30 17.08 -10.28 49.48
N GLY A 31 18.37 -10.26 49.17
CA GLY A 31 19.13 -11.49 48.88
C GLY A 31 20.42 -11.33 48.10
N VAL A 32 21.51 -10.92 48.77
CA VAL A 32 22.89 -11.04 48.26
C VAL A 32 23.25 -12.52 48.06
N ARG A 33 23.61 -12.92 46.83
CA ARG A 33 24.56 -14.01 46.54
C ARG A 33 25.34 -13.71 45.27
N THR A 34 26.61 -13.38 45.46
CA THR A 34 27.67 -13.41 44.45
C THR A 34 28.00 -14.86 44.11
N ASP A 35 27.55 -15.33 42.95
CA ASP A 35 28.13 -16.50 42.29
C ASP A 35 28.71 -16.03 40.96
N ALA A 36 30.04 -16.06 40.90
CA ALA A 36 30.80 -15.85 39.68
C ALA A 36 30.54 -17.02 38.73
N ALA A 37 29.52 -16.87 37.88
CA ALA A 37 29.43 -17.65 36.67
C ALA A 37 30.56 -17.19 35.76
N ALA A 38 31.56 -18.06 35.59
CA ALA A 38 32.52 -17.93 34.52
C ALA A 38 31.75 -17.81 33.20
N GLU A 39 31.63 -16.58 32.70
CA GLU A 39 31.20 -16.30 31.34
C GLU A 39 32.19 -17.02 30.44
N THR A 40 31.78 -18.22 30.02
CA THR A 40 32.40 -18.88 28.88
C THR A 40 32.02 -17.98 27.72
N SER A 41 32.91 -17.04 27.42
CA SER A 41 32.87 -16.20 26.23
C SER A 41 32.87 -17.17 25.04
N ARG A 42 31.68 -17.58 24.61
CA ARG A 42 31.46 -18.13 23.28
C ARG A 42 31.74 -16.95 22.37
N GLY A 43 33.00 -16.85 21.93
CA GLY A 43 33.35 -15.96 20.84
C GLY A 43 32.33 -16.20 19.72
N ALA A 44 31.80 -15.12 19.16
CA ALA A 44 30.84 -15.18 18.06
C ALA A 44 31.42 -16.11 16.98
N GLU A 45 30.89 -17.33 16.91
CA GLU A 45 31.28 -18.30 15.89
C GLU A 45 30.85 -17.68 14.56
N THR A 46 31.82 -17.51 13.66
CA THR A 46 31.54 -17.05 12.30
C THR A 46 30.55 -18.05 11.69
N PRO A 47 29.40 -17.59 11.18
CA PRO A 47 28.41 -18.48 10.62
C PRO A 47 29.03 -19.41 9.57
N GLY A 48 28.66 -20.68 9.61
CA GLY A 48 29.07 -21.63 8.58
C GLY A 48 28.49 -21.25 7.21
N SER A 49 29.13 -21.70 6.12
CA SER A 49 28.64 -21.43 4.75
C SER A 49 27.20 -21.88 4.51
N PHE A 50 26.76 -22.94 5.20
CA PHE A 50 25.38 -23.41 5.16
C PHE A 50 24.41 -22.41 5.83
N GLU A 51 24.77 -21.86 6.98
CA GLU A 51 23.95 -20.89 7.71
C GLU A 51 23.80 -19.58 6.93
N LEU A 52 24.90 -19.12 6.30
CA LEU A 52 24.87 -17.96 5.40
C LEU A 52 23.97 -18.21 4.18
N ALA A 53 24.08 -19.38 3.56
CA ALA A 53 23.23 -19.74 2.42
C ALA A 53 21.75 -19.85 2.81
N GLN A 54 21.43 -20.36 4.00
CA GLN A 54 20.06 -20.44 4.49
C GLN A 54 19.49 -19.05 4.78
N ALA A 55 20.24 -18.20 5.49
CA ALA A 55 19.82 -16.83 5.78
C ALA A 55 19.55 -16.02 4.50
N ALA A 56 20.38 -16.20 3.46
CA ALA A 56 20.16 -15.56 2.17
C ALA A 56 18.86 -16.03 1.48
N ARG A 57 18.55 -17.33 1.54
CA ARG A 57 17.28 -17.88 1.02
C ARG A 57 16.07 -17.38 1.80
N ASP A 58 16.18 -17.31 3.13
CA ASP A 58 15.11 -16.78 3.98
C ASP A 58 14.84 -15.30 3.68
N ALA A 59 15.89 -14.51 3.43
CA ALA A 59 15.75 -13.11 3.01
C ALA A 59 15.07 -12.96 1.64
N VAL A 60 15.40 -13.84 0.67
CA VAL A 60 14.72 -13.87 -0.64
C VAL A 60 13.24 -14.21 -0.45
N GLY A 61 12.91 -15.22 0.36
CA GLY A 61 11.53 -15.59 0.67
C GLY A 61 10.74 -14.46 1.32
N ALA A 62 11.32 -13.75 2.29
CA ALA A 62 10.68 -12.60 2.92
C ALA A 62 10.42 -11.45 1.93
N CYS A 63 11.35 -11.21 1.00
CA CYS A 63 11.13 -10.23 -0.07
C CYS A 63 10.02 -10.67 -1.04
N ALA A 64 9.98 -11.95 -1.41
CA ALA A 64 8.91 -12.50 -2.25
C ALA A 64 7.53 -12.35 -1.60
N ASP A 65 7.41 -12.58 -0.28
CA ASP A 65 6.17 -12.37 0.48
C ASP A 65 5.73 -10.90 0.45
N ARG A 66 6.67 -9.96 0.60
CA ARG A 66 6.40 -8.52 0.47
C ARG A 66 5.91 -8.16 -0.92
N LEU A 67 6.58 -8.65 -1.97
CA LEU A 67 6.20 -8.39 -3.35
C LEU A 67 4.82 -8.97 -3.66
N ALA A 68 4.48 -10.15 -3.14
CA ALA A 68 3.14 -10.72 -3.28
C ALA A 68 2.05 -9.85 -2.60
N ALA A 69 2.34 -9.28 -1.42
CA ALA A 69 1.45 -8.33 -0.77
C ALA A 69 1.31 -7.03 -1.58
N GLY A 70 2.40 -6.54 -2.18
CA GLY A 70 2.39 -5.39 -3.08
C GLY A 70 1.54 -5.64 -4.33
N ASP A 71 1.66 -6.83 -4.95
CA ASP A 71 0.84 -7.24 -6.09
C ASP A 71 -0.65 -7.29 -5.73
N ALA A 72 -0.99 -7.75 -4.52
CA ALA A 72 -2.35 -7.72 -4.01
C ALA A 72 -2.88 -6.28 -3.87
N TYR A 73 -2.06 -5.36 -3.36
CA TYR A 73 -2.43 -3.95 -3.28
C TYR A 73 -2.64 -3.31 -4.64
N VAL A 74 -1.66 -3.40 -5.55
CA VAL A 74 -1.73 -2.81 -6.91
C VAL A 74 -2.95 -3.32 -7.67
N ARG A 75 -3.30 -4.60 -7.49
CA ARG A 75 -4.51 -5.20 -8.08
C ARG A 75 -5.79 -4.64 -7.46
N SER A 76 -5.86 -4.55 -6.13
CA SER A 76 -7.03 -4.02 -5.43
C SER A 76 -7.25 -2.53 -5.74
N ALA A 77 -6.19 -1.72 -5.72
CA ALA A 77 -6.24 -0.32 -6.10
C ALA A 77 -6.69 -0.15 -7.56
N GLY A 78 -6.25 -1.04 -8.45
CA GLY A 78 -6.68 -1.09 -9.84
C GLY A 78 -8.18 -1.21 -10.06
N VAL A 79 -8.91 -1.87 -9.16
CA VAL A 79 -10.39 -1.93 -9.23
C VAL A 79 -10.98 -0.55 -8.99
N GLY A 80 -10.55 0.15 -7.93
CA GLY A 80 -11.01 1.50 -7.62
C GLY A 80 -10.61 2.52 -8.69
N ILE A 81 -9.36 2.46 -9.17
CA ILE A 81 -8.86 3.30 -10.27
C ILE A 81 -9.64 3.03 -11.56
N GLY A 82 -10.00 1.77 -11.84
CA GLY A 82 -10.84 1.40 -12.98
C GLY A 82 -12.24 2.00 -12.89
N HIS A 83 -12.89 1.94 -11.73
CA HIS A 83 -14.18 2.60 -11.51
C HIS A 83 -14.06 4.13 -11.59
N TRP A 84 -12.95 4.71 -11.13
CA TRP A 84 -12.68 6.13 -11.30
C TRP A 84 -12.55 6.52 -12.77
N ALA A 85 -11.75 5.77 -13.53
CA ALA A 85 -11.57 5.95 -14.97
C ALA A 85 -12.90 5.89 -15.72
N GLU A 86 -13.73 4.90 -15.42
CA GLU A 86 -15.06 4.77 -16.01
C GLU A 86 -15.99 5.93 -15.63
N HIS A 87 -15.92 6.41 -14.38
CA HIS A 87 -16.70 7.54 -13.90
C HIS A 87 -16.36 8.84 -14.66
N VAL A 88 -15.07 9.13 -14.84
CA VAL A 88 -14.62 10.32 -15.57
C VAL A 88 -14.84 10.19 -17.08
N GLN A 89 -14.65 8.99 -17.64
CA GLN A 89 -14.88 8.73 -19.06
C GLN A 89 -16.34 8.91 -19.44
N ALA A 90 -17.29 8.49 -18.60
CA ALA A 90 -18.72 8.67 -18.86
C ALA A 90 -19.10 10.15 -19.07
N ARG A 91 -18.43 11.07 -18.37
CA ARG A 91 -18.61 12.52 -18.59
C ARG A 91 -18.09 12.93 -19.97
N THR A 92 -16.87 12.51 -20.30
CA THR A 92 -16.23 12.78 -21.59
C THR A 92 -17.10 12.26 -22.74
N ASP A 93 -17.59 11.03 -22.64
CA ASP A 93 -18.44 10.39 -23.64
C ASP A 93 -19.78 11.10 -23.78
N MET A 94 -20.37 11.57 -22.69
CA MET A 94 -21.61 12.35 -22.74
C MET A 94 -21.38 13.70 -23.43
N LEU A 95 -20.28 14.39 -23.12
CA LEU A 95 -19.91 15.66 -23.77
C LEU A 95 -19.62 15.49 -25.26
N ASN A 96 -19.07 14.35 -25.66
CA ASN A 96 -18.81 14.00 -27.05
C ASN A 96 -20.05 13.44 -27.79
N GLY A 97 -21.17 13.24 -27.10
CA GLY A 97 -22.39 12.66 -27.67
C GLY A 97 -22.30 11.16 -27.94
N THR A 98 -21.31 10.47 -27.39
CA THR A 98 -21.13 9.00 -27.49
C THR A 98 -22.15 8.26 -26.65
N VAL A 99 -22.48 8.78 -25.46
CA VAL A 99 -23.50 8.21 -24.56
C VAL A 99 -24.55 9.24 -24.20
N ALA A 100 -25.77 8.78 -23.90
CA ALA A 100 -26.83 9.65 -23.42
C ALA A 100 -26.60 10.06 -21.95
N GLN A 101 -27.22 11.17 -21.52
CA GLN A 101 -27.14 11.62 -20.13
C GLN A 101 -27.67 10.56 -19.14
N GLU A 102 -28.71 9.81 -19.50
CA GLU A 102 -29.25 8.73 -18.68
C GLU A 102 -28.22 7.62 -18.45
N GLU A 103 -27.51 7.22 -19.50
CA GLU A 103 -26.45 6.21 -19.44
C GLU A 103 -25.27 6.66 -18.58
N MET A 104 -24.80 7.90 -18.77
CA MET A 104 -23.78 8.51 -17.90
C MET A 104 -24.20 8.48 -16.43
N ARG A 105 -25.45 8.84 -16.10
CA ARG A 105 -25.97 8.79 -14.72
C ARG A 105 -26.00 7.36 -14.17
N ALA A 106 -26.32 6.37 -15.00
CA ALA A 106 -26.29 4.96 -14.61
C ALA A 106 -24.87 4.49 -14.27
N ILE A 107 -23.88 4.85 -15.11
CA ILE A 107 -22.45 4.58 -14.87
C ILE A 107 -22.01 5.25 -13.57
N TRP A 108 -22.24 6.55 -13.41
CA TRP A 108 -21.89 7.29 -12.20
C TRP A 108 -22.50 6.70 -10.95
N LYS A 109 -23.77 6.27 -11.00
CA LYS A 109 -24.43 5.62 -9.86
C LYS A 109 -23.73 4.32 -9.49
N ARG A 110 -23.45 3.45 -10.46
CA ARG A 110 -22.80 2.16 -10.21
C ARG A 110 -21.39 2.35 -9.63
N THR A 111 -20.55 3.15 -10.27
CA THR A 111 -19.16 3.34 -9.81
C THR A 111 -19.13 4.01 -8.44
N ARG A 112 -19.96 5.04 -8.19
CA ARG A 112 -20.08 5.67 -6.86
C ARG A 112 -20.50 4.68 -5.77
N LEU A 113 -21.40 3.75 -6.06
CA LEU A 113 -21.86 2.76 -5.07
C LEU A 113 -20.79 1.70 -4.76
N ALA A 114 -19.95 1.34 -5.73
CA ALA A 114 -18.83 0.42 -5.51
C ALA A 114 -17.64 1.10 -4.79
N GLY A 115 -17.46 2.41 -5.01
CA GLY A 115 -16.29 3.17 -4.57
C GLY A 115 -15.85 2.98 -3.11
N PRO A 116 -16.75 3.06 -2.10
CA PRO A 116 -16.37 2.84 -0.71
C PRO A 116 -15.72 1.48 -0.45
N ASP A 117 -16.25 0.41 -1.06
CA ASP A 117 -15.71 -0.94 -0.90
C ASP A 117 -14.37 -1.09 -1.63
N ASP A 118 -14.19 -0.45 -2.79
CA ASP A 118 -12.92 -0.44 -3.52
C ASP A 118 -11.79 0.20 -2.68
N VAL A 119 -12.08 1.37 -2.09
CA VAL A 119 -11.13 2.10 -1.25
C VAL A 119 -10.80 1.31 0.01
N ALA A 120 -11.81 0.68 0.65
CA ALA A 120 -11.59 -0.12 1.85
C ALA A 120 -10.71 -1.36 1.58
N GLN A 121 -10.99 -2.09 0.50
CA GLN A 121 -10.20 -3.27 0.11
C GLN A 121 -8.75 -2.89 -0.22
N ALA A 122 -8.54 -1.84 -1.01
CA ALA A 122 -7.20 -1.39 -1.36
C ALA A 122 -6.44 -0.86 -0.15
N THR A 123 -7.11 -0.17 0.78
CA THR A 123 -6.50 0.29 2.04
C THR A 123 -6.04 -0.89 2.89
N ALA A 124 -6.86 -1.93 3.04
CA ALA A 124 -6.48 -3.14 3.78
C ALA A 124 -5.27 -3.85 3.13
N ALA A 125 -5.24 -3.93 1.80
CA ALA A 125 -4.11 -4.51 1.08
C ALA A 125 -2.83 -3.66 1.21
N LEU A 126 -2.93 -2.33 1.19
CA LEU A 126 -1.80 -1.43 1.44
C LEU A 126 -1.21 -1.66 2.83
N GLN A 127 -2.05 -1.75 3.86
CA GLN A 127 -1.61 -2.03 5.22
C GLN A 127 -0.88 -3.36 5.33
N ALA A 128 -1.34 -4.41 4.62
CA ALA A 128 -0.65 -5.69 4.59
C ALA A 128 0.73 -5.61 3.93
N TYR A 129 0.86 -4.84 2.84
CA TYR A 129 2.16 -4.58 2.18
C TYR A 129 3.11 -3.78 3.08
N GLU A 130 2.63 -2.72 3.73
CA GLU A 130 3.42 -1.85 4.60
C GLU A 130 3.85 -2.54 5.91
N ALA A 131 3.13 -3.58 6.35
CA ALA A 131 3.49 -4.36 7.52
C ALA A 131 4.72 -5.26 7.31
N LEU A 132 5.12 -5.52 6.07
CA LEU A 132 6.27 -6.36 5.73
C LEU A 132 7.54 -5.52 5.52
N PRO A 133 8.73 -5.98 5.96
CA PRO A 133 9.97 -5.24 5.79
C PRO A 133 10.39 -5.15 4.32
N ALA A 134 11.01 -4.04 3.92
CA ALA A 134 11.58 -3.88 2.59
C ALA A 134 12.68 -4.92 2.27
N CYS A 135 12.96 -5.10 0.98
CA CYS A 135 13.94 -6.09 0.50
C CYS A 135 15.42 -5.68 0.70
N GLU A 136 15.72 -4.70 1.56
CA GLU A 136 17.08 -4.16 1.78
C GLU A 136 18.08 -5.24 2.25
N GLY A 137 17.61 -6.29 2.93
CA GLY A 137 18.44 -7.43 3.35
C GLY A 137 19.12 -8.19 2.20
N LEU A 138 18.72 -7.93 0.94
CA LEU A 138 19.28 -8.58 -0.25
C LEU A 138 20.49 -7.84 -0.84
N THR A 139 20.83 -6.63 -0.39
CA THR A 139 21.93 -5.85 -0.99
C THR A 139 23.32 -6.37 -0.64
N SER A 140 23.44 -7.30 0.31
CA SER A 140 24.72 -7.81 0.79
C SER A 140 24.61 -9.29 1.18
N LEU A 141 24.85 -10.17 0.21
CA LEU A 141 24.80 -11.62 0.36
C LEU A 141 26.20 -12.24 0.26
N GLU A 142 27.13 -11.80 1.10
CA GLU A 142 28.50 -12.32 1.10
C GLU A 142 28.52 -13.82 1.43
N GLY A 143 29.18 -14.62 0.59
CA GLY A 143 29.29 -16.07 0.78
C GLY A 143 28.02 -16.86 0.41
N ALA A 144 26.98 -16.21 -0.11
CA ALA A 144 25.82 -16.91 -0.67
C ALA A 144 26.17 -17.59 -2.00
N PRO A 145 25.50 -18.71 -2.35
CA PRO A 145 25.64 -19.34 -3.66
C PRO A 145 25.23 -18.39 -4.80
N ASP A 146 25.90 -18.48 -5.95
CA ASP A 146 25.67 -17.60 -7.12
C ASP A 146 24.18 -17.54 -7.54
N ASN A 147 23.49 -18.69 -7.52
CA ASN A 147 22.07 -18.74 -7.87
C ASN A 147 21.18 -17.92 -6.92
N VAL A 148 21.56 -17.81 -5.64
CA VAL A 148 20.82 -17.00 -4.65
C VAL A 148 21.12 -15.52 -4.86
N VAL A 149 22.35 -15.18 -5.25
CA VAL A 149 22.73 -13.80 -5.61
C VAL A 149 21.96 -13.33 -6.85
N GLU A 150 21.81 -14.18 -7.87
CA GLU A 150 21.01 -13.88 -9.06
C GLU A 150 19.53 -13.68 -8.74
N GLN A 151 18.94 -14.55 -7.91
CA GLN A 151 17.56 -14.40 -7.43
C GLN A 151 17.38 -13.10 -6.63
N ALA A 152 18.31 -12.78 -5.74
CA ALA A 152 18.27 -11.55 -4.95
C ALA A 152 18.31 -10.30 -5.84
N ALA A 153 19.12 -10.31 -6.91
CA ALA A 153 19.14 -9.22 -7.87
C ALA A 153 17.79 -9.04 -8.59
N ALA A 154 17.16 -10.12 -9.03
CA ALA A 154 15.82 -10.09 -9.62
C ALA A 154 14.76 -9.55 -8.64
N CYS A 155 14.82 -9.96 -7.38
CA CYS A 155 13.94 -9.45 -6.33
C CYS A 155 14.10 -7.95 -6.08
N LEU A 156 15.33 -7.44 -6.04
CA LEU A 156 15.60 -6.00 -5.87
C LEU A 156 15.13 -5.17 -7.08
N GLU A 157 15.28 -5.70 -8.29
CA GLU A 157 14.75 -5.06 -9.50
C GLU A 157 13.21 -5.00 -9.46
N ARG A 158 12.55 -6.11 -9.08
CA ARG A 158 11.10 -6.16 -8.92
C ARG A 158 10.60 -5.24 -7.79
N GLU A 159 11.31 -5.14 -6.67
CA GLU A 159 10.95 -4.23 -5.56
C GLU A 159 10.98 -2.76 -5.99
N THR A 160 11.91 -2.40 -6.88
CA THR A 160 11.95 -1.04 -7.46
C THR A 160 10.70 -0.76 -8.29
N ALA A 161 10.33 -1.68 -9.18
CA ALA A 161 9.11 -1.57 -9.97
C ALA A 161 7.84 -1.59 -9.11
N MET A 162 7.80 -2.45 -8.09
CA MET A 162 6.71 -2.54 -7.12
C MET A 162 6.53 -1.22 -6.36
N THR A 163 7.61 -0.63 -5.88
CA THR A 163 7.57 0.66 -5.16
C THR A 163 6.95 1.76 -6.04
N ALA A 164 7.31 1.82 -7.33
CA ALA A 164 6.72 2.76 -8.27
C ALA A 164 5.23 2.48 -8.51
N ALA A 165 4.85 1.20 -8.69
CA ALA A 165 3.47 0.79 -8.90
C ALA A 165 2.59 1.07 -7.67
N VAL A 166 3.09 0.81 -6.46
CA VAL A 166 2.44 1.15 -5.19
C VAL A 166 2.20 2.66 -5.11
N ALA A 167 3.23 3.48 -5.38
CA ALA A 167 3.10 4.93 -5.32
C ALA A 167 2.05 5.47 -6.33
N ALA A 168 2.09 5.00 -7.58
CA ALA A 168 1.11 5.39 -8.59
C ALA A 168 -0.31 4.91 -8.25
N SER A 169 -0.45 3.68 -7.73
CA SER A 169 -1.72 3.14 -7.25
C SER A 169 -2.31 3.99 -6.12
N THR A 170 -1.48 4.42 -5.16
CA THR A 170 -1.90 5.28 -4.06
C THR A 170 -2.39 6.63 -4.57
N ALA A 171 -1.68 7.26 -5.49
CA ALA A 171 -2.09 8.54 -6.06
C ALA A 171 -3.43 8.45 -6.81
N GLY A 172 -3.58 7.46 -7.70
CA GLY A 172 -4.83 7.25 -8.45
C GLY A 172 -6.02 6.90 -7.55
N LEU A 173 -5.82 6.06 -6.53
CA LEU A 173 -6.86 5.72 -5.57
C LEU A 173 -7.22 6.91 -4.68
N GLN A 174 -6.25 7.76 -4.33
CA GLN A 174 -6.49 8.96 -3.54
C GLN A 174 -7.37 9.97 -4.29
N ASP A 175 -7.19 10.15 -5.60
CA ASP A 175 -8.09 10.96 -6.42
C ASP A 175 -9.54 10.45 -6.34
N TRP A 176 -9.71 9.13 -6.47
CA TRP A 176 -11.03 8.51 -6.38
C TRP A 176 -11.67 8.70 -4.99
N ALA A 177 -10.91 8.44 -3.93
CA ALA A 177 -11.37 8.61 -2.56
C ALA A 177 -11.75 10.07 -2.25
N ASN A 178 -10.96 11.04 -2.72
CA ASN A 178 -11.25 12.46 -2.58
C ASN A 178 -12.55 12.86 -3.30
N HIS A 179 -12.77 12.35 -4.52
CA HIS A 179 -14.01 12.60 -5.26
C HIS A 179 -15.23 11.99 -4.56
N LEU A 180 -15.13 10.75 -4.06
CA LEU A 180 -16.18 10.11 -3.25
C LEU A 180 -16.53 10.94 -2.01
N ASN A 181 -15.52 11.43 -1.28
CA ASN A 181 -15.72 12.28 -0.11
C ASN A 181 -16.41 13.60 -0.48
N ALA A 182 -16.05 14.23 -1.59
CA ALA A 182 -16.72 15.44 -2.07
C ALA A 182 -18.20 15.18 -2.43
N MET A 183 -18.52 14.03 -3.03
CA MET A 183 -19.90 13.63 -3.31
C MET A 183 -20.71 13.41 -2.01
N ALA A 184 -20.09 12.82 -0.98
CA ALA A 184 -20.72 12.64 0.33
C ALA A 184 -20.98 14.00 1.02
N ALA A 185 -19.97 14.87 1.08
CA ALA A 185 -20.10 16.21 1.65
C ALA A 185 -21.20 17.04 0.97
N HIS A 186 -21.34 16.92 -0.35
CA HIS A 186 -22.46 17.55 -1.07
C HIS A 186 -23.82 16.94 -0.67
N ALA A 187 -23.92 15.61 -0.59
CA ALA A 187 -25.14 14.93 -0.20
C ALA A 187 -25.60 15.29 1.22
N ASP A 188 -24.65 15.52 2.13
CA ASP A 188 -24.89 15.90 3.52
C ASP A 188 -25.14 17.41 3.71
N GLY A 189 -25.06 18.19 2.62
CA GLY A 189 -25.32 19.64 2.63
C GLY A 189 -24.14 20.49 3.13
N GLU A 190 -22.97 19.88 3.34
CA GLU A 190 -21.74 20.57 3.73
C GLU A 190 -21.11 21.34 2.55
N MET A 191 -21.49 20.99 1.31
CA MET A 191 -21.02 21.62 0.09
C MET A 191 -22.18 22.05 -0.81
N THR A 192 -22.15 23.32 -1.26
CA THR A 192 -23.16 23.84 -2.21
C THR A 192 -23.04 23.15 -3.57
N ALA A 193 -24.12 23.13 -4.34
CA ALA A 193 -24.10 22.54 -5.69
C ALA A 193 -23.09 23.21 -6.63
N ALA A 194 -22.88 24.54 -6.51
CA ALA A 194 -21.90 25.25 -7.31
C ALA A 194 -20.47 24.83 -6.94
N ALA A 195 -20.15 24.78 -5.64
CA ALA A 195 -18.84 24.32 -5.17
C ALA A 195 -18.56 22.85 -5.53
N ALA A 196 -19.57 21.99 -5.44
CA ALA A 196 -19.47 20.59 -5.84
C ALA A 196 -19.20 20.46 -7.34
N GLN A 197 -19.92 21.22 -8.16
CA GLN A 197 -19.73 21.23 -9.61
C GLN A 197 -18.31 21.64 -10.00
N ASP A 198 -17.77 22.72 -9.41
CA ASP A 198 -16.42 23.20 -9.68
C ASP A 198 -15.37 22.14 -9.30
N LEU A 199 -15.53 21.51 -8.13
CA LEU A 199 -14.64 20.44 -7.67
C LEU A 199 -14.69 19.22 -8.60
N TRP A 200 -15.89 18.77 -9.00
CA TRP A 200 -16.04 17.63 -9.90
C TRP A 200 -15.50 17.90 -11.31
N VAL A 201 -15.54 19.15 -11.79
CA VAL A 201 -14.86 19.55 -13.04
C VAL A 201 -13.35 19.43 -12.88
N ALA A 202 -12.79 20.02 -11.82
CA ALA A 202 -11.35 19.96 -11.59
C ALA A 202 -10.85 18.51 -11.44
N ALA A 203 -11.58 17.66 -10.71
CA ALA A 203 -11.25 16.25 -10.57
C ALA A 203 -11.30 15.50 -11.91
N TRP A 204 -12.33 15.76 -12.75
CA TRP A 204 -12.43 15.18 -14.09
C TRP A 204 -11.26 15.57 -15.01
N GLU A 205 -10.83 16.83 -14.97
CA GLU A 205 -9.72 17.32 -15.79
C GLU A 205 -8.36 16.77 -15.34
N ALA A 206 -8.17 16.57 -14.03
CA ALA A 206 -6.92 16.07 -13.46
C ALA A 206 -6.77 14.54 -13.51
N ALA A 207 -7.89 13.79 -13.48
CA ALA A 207 -7.90 12.34 -13.38
C ALA A 207 -7.00 11.59 -14.37
N PRO A 208 -6.91 11.97 -15.68
CA PRO A 208 -6.10 11.23 -16.64
C PRO A 208 -4.62 11.09 -16.25
N VAL A 209 -4.07 12.03 -15.48
CA VAL A 209 -2.66 12.03 -15.08
C VAL A 209 -2.33 10.84 -14.19
N ASN A 210 -3.08 10.65 -13.10
CA ASN A 210 -2.79 9.59 -12.14
C ASN A 210 -3.32 8.22 -12.61
N ILE A 211 -4.39 8.19 -13.43
CA ILE A 211 -4.84 6.96 -14.09
C ILE A 211 -3.75 6.46 -15.05
N GLY A 212 -3.22 7.33 -15.92
CA GLY A 212 -2.15 6.97 -16.84
C GLY A 212 -0.86 6.56 -16.11
N ALA A 213 -0.49 7.27 -15.04
CA ALA A 213 0.67 6.91 -14.23
C ALA A 213 0.52 5.52 -13.58
N TYR A 214 -0.69 5.15 -13.14
CA TYR A 214 -0.98 3.80 -12.64
C TYR A 214 -0.78 2.75 -13.74
N ASP A 215 -1.37 2.97 -14.92
CA ASP A 215 -1.28 2.03 -16.05
C ASP A 215 0.19 1.82 -16.48
N ASP A 216 0.96 2.91 -16.59
CA ASP A 216 2.39 2.86 -16.94
C ASP A 216 3.22 2.11 -15.89
N ALA A 217 3.02 2.41 -14.59
CA ALA A 217 3.76 1.76 -13.52
C ALA A 217 3.41 0.27 -13.40
N ARG A 218 2.14 -0.10 -13.64
CA ARG A 218 1.71 -1.49 -13.71
C ARG A 218 2.36 -2.22 -14.88
N ALA A 219 2.41 -1.61 -16.06
CA ALA A 219 3.07 -2.20 -17.21
C ALA A 219 4.57 -2.47 -16.95
N VAL A 220 5.26 -1.55 -16.27
CA VAL A 220 6.66 -1.76 -15.84
C VAL A 220 6.75 -2.95 -14.87
N LEU A 221 5.90 -3.01 -13.85
CA LEU A 221 5.87 -4.12 -12.88
C LEU A 221 5.58 -5.48 -13.53
N ASP A 222 4.70 -5.53 -14.54
CA ASP A 222 4.37 -6.76 -15.28
C ASP A 222 5.56 -7.28 -16.11
N THR A 223 6.51 -6.41 -16.48
CA THR A 223 7.73 -6.78 -17.21
C THR A 223 8.96 -7.02 -16.33
N ALA A 224 8.89 -6.64 -15.05
CA ALA A 224 9.98 -6.83 -14.10
C ALA A 224 10.24 -8.34 -13.85
N PRO A 225 11.50 -8.76 -13.64
CA PRO A 225 11.82 -10.16 -13.39
C PRO A 225 11.09 -10.68 -12.14
N ALA A 226 10.72 -11.97 -12.16
CA ALA A 226 10.09 -12.59 -11.00
C ALA A 226 11.09 -12.76 -9.83
N CYS A 227 10.58 -12.64 -8.61
CA CYS A 227 11.30 -12.95 -7.38
C CYS A 227 10.80 -14.32 -6.89
N GLU A 228 11.62 -15.37 -7.05
CA GLU A 228 11.28 -16.77 -6.75
C GLU A 228 12.43 -17.51 -6.07
#